data_AF-A0A7W1ASD6-F1
#
_entry.id   AF-A0A7W1ASD6-F1
#
_cell.length_a   1.000
_cell.length_b   1.000
_cell.length_c   1.000
_cell.angle_alpha   90.00
_cell.angle_beta   90.00
_cell.angle_gamma   90.00
#
_symmetry.space_group_name_H-M   'P 1'
#
loop_
_entity.id
_entity.type
_entity.pdbx_description
1 polymer ?
#
loop_
_entity_poly.entity_id
_entity_poly.type
_entity_poly.pdbx_seq_one_letter_code
_entity_poly.pdbx_strand_id
1 'polypeptide(L)'
;MVGIGDTAASVGKGLFAGAAGTVAMTVSSTLEAKLRERGSSSAPADAAGKVLGVQPRDEEGQARFSNIVHWAYGTSWGAVRGLLHAAGVDGGKATAVHFATVWGGAQAMLPALDVAPPPWKSPPNEIAIDAFHHAVYAVATGVAFAALERSSS
;
A
#
# COMPACT_ATOMS: atom_id res chain seq x y z
N MET A 1 -28.56 -5.26 -5.88
CA MET A 1 -27.63 -5.66 -4.81
C MET A 1 -26.49 -6.38 -5.50
N VAL A 2 -25.25 -5.91 -5.35
CA VAL A 2 -24.08 -6.60 -5.92
C VAL A 2 -24.00 -7.99 -5.28
N GLY A 3 -23.91 -9.05 -6.09
CA GLY A 3 -23.84 -10.40 -5.58
C GLY A 3 -22.50 -10.66 -4.86
N ILE A 4 -22.47 -11.69 -4.01
CA ILE A 4 -21.22 -12.09 -3.34
C ILE A 4 -20.13 -12.50 -4.36
N GLY A 5 -20.54 -13.10 -5.47
CA GLY A 5 -19.64 -13.46 -6.58
C GLY A 5 -19.04 -12.23 -7.26
N ASP A 6 -19.84 -11.20 -7.53
CA ASP A 6 -19.37 -9.95 -8.12
C ASP A 6 -18.39 -9.24 -7.19
N THR A 7 -18.71 -9.20 -5.89
CA THR A 7 -17.82 -8.60 -4.88
C THR A 7 -16.48 -9.35 -4.81
N ALA A 8 -16.51 -10.68 -4.82
CA ALA A 8 -15.30 -11.50 -4.83
C ALA A 8 -14.46 -11.24 -6.10
N ALA A 9 -15.10 -11.11 -7.26
CA ALA A 9 -14.43 -10.76 -8.51
C ALA A 9 -13.79 -9.37 -8.44
N SER A 10 -14.50 -8.37 -7.91
CA SER A 10 -13.95 -7.01 -7.72
C SER A 10 -12.77 -7.02 -6.75
N VAL A 11 -12.85 -7.75 -5.64
CA VAL A 11 -11.72 -7.91 -4.70
C VAL A 11 -10.53 -8.59 -5.38
N GLY A 12 -10.76 -9.64 -6.17
CA GLY A 12 -9.70 -10.32 -6.93
C GLY A 12 -8.99 -9.38 -7.90
N LYS A 13 -9.73 -8.62 -8.71
CA LYS A 13 -9.17 -7.57 -9.58
C LYS A 13 -8.43 -6.50 -8.77
N GLY A 14 -8.98 -6.16 -7.61
CA GLY A 14 -8.37 -5.27 -6.61
C GLY A 14 -6.99 -5.75 -6.18
N LEU A 15 -6.85 -7.01 -5.78
CA LEU A 15 -5.57 -7.60 -5.37
C LEU A 15 -4.52 -7.55 -6.50
N PHE A 16 -4.89 -7.94 -7.73
CA PHE A 16 -3.98 -7.83 -8.89
C PHE A 16 -3.55 -6.38 -9.13
N ALA A 17 -4.49 -5.44 -9.03
CA ALA A 17 -4.19 -4.02 -9.16
C ALA A 17 -3.34 -3.47 -7.99
N GLY A 18 -3.52 -4.00 -6.79
CA GLY A 18 -2.70 -3.72 -5.60
C GLY A 18 -1.25 -4.15 -5.82
N ALA A 19 -1.03 -5.35 -6.37
CA ALA A 19 0.31 -5.81 -6.74
C ALA A 19 0.99 -4.87 -7.75
N ALA A 20 0.26 -4.39 -8.77
CA ALA A 20 0.78 -3.39 -9.71
C ALA A 20 1.14 -2.06 -9.01
N GLY A 21 0.31 -1.62 -8.06
CA GLY A 21 0.61 -0.47 -7.20
C GLY A 21 1.89 -0.66 -6.38
N THR A 22 2.06 -1.84 -5.78
CA THR A 22 3.26 -2.20 -5.00
C THR A 22 4.52 -2.12 -5.87
N VAL A 23 4.48 -2.64 -7.10
CA VAL A 23 5.59 -2.53 -8.05
C VAL A 23 5.91 -1.06 -8.33
N ALA A 24 4.91 -0.25 -8.66
CA ALA A 24 5.09 1.16 -8.99
C ALA A 24 5.70 1.95 -7.82
N MET A 25 5.16 1.76 -6.61
CA MET A 25 5.70 2.38 -5.40
C MET A 25 7.14 1.96 -5.16
N THR A 26 7.43 0.66 -5.26
CA THR A 26 8.79 0.10 -5.10
C THR A 26 9.78 0.77 -6.03
N VAL A 27 9.44 0.92 -7.32
CA VAL A 27 10.30 1.60 -8.29
C VAL A 27 10.52 3.05 -7.87
N SER A 28 9.44 3.79 -7.57
CA SER A 28 9.54 5.21 -7.19
C SER A 28 10.37 5.42 -5.93
N SER A 29 10.16 4.61 -4.89
CA SER A 29 10.87 4.72 -3.61
C SER A 29 12.31 4.24 -3.70
N THR A 30 12.61 3.27 -4.58
CA THR A 30 13.99 2.83 -4.83
C THR A 30 14.79 3.92 -5.54
N LEU A 31 14.18 4.59 -6.51
CA LEU A 31 14.82 5.71 -7.21
C LEU A 31 15.08 6.87 -6.24
N GLU A 32 14.07 7.27 -5.45
CA GLU A 32 14.22 8.32 -4.44
C GLU A 32 15.30 7.95 -3.40
N ALA A 33 15.31 6.71 -2.91
CA ALA A 33 16.29 6.27 -1.92
C ALA A 33 17.72 6.36 -2.44
N LYS A 34 17.93 5.96 -3.70
CA LYS A 34 19.23 6.08 -4.38
C LYS A 34 19.66 7.53 -4.58
N LEU A 35 18.73 8.40 -4.98
CA LEU A 35 19.01 9.84 -5.19
C LEU A 35 19.37 10.56 -3.89
N ARG A 36 18.91 10.05 -2.75
CA ARG A 36 19.15 10.63 -1.42
C ARG A 36 20.14 9.83 -0.58
N GLU A 37 20.81 8.84 -1.17
CA GLU A 37 21.82 8.00 -0.52
C GLU A 37 21.35 7.36 0.80
N ARG A 38 20.07 6.96 0.87
CA ARG A 38 19.48 6.31 2.04
C ARG A 38 19.18 4.83 1.79
N GLY A 39 19.08 4.06 2.87
CA GLY A 39 18.63 2.67 2.82
C GLY A 39 17.13 2.50 2.53
N SER A 40 16.71 1.25 2.30
CA SER A 40 15.29 0.88 2.20
C SER A 40 14.57 1.03 3.54
N SER A 41 13.24 1.19 3.50
CA SER A 41 12.42 1.25 4.71
C SER A 41 12.04 -0.14 5.20
N SER A 42 12.10 -0.37 6.52
CA SER A 42 11.60 -1.57 7.19
C SER A 42 10.23 -1.37 7.85
N ALA A 43 9.65 -0.16 7.78
CA ALA A 43 8.48 0.21 8.57
C ALA A 43 7.28 -0.77 8.47
N PRO A 44 6.89 -1.28 7.28
CA PRO A 44 5.83 -2.28 7.20
C PRO A 44 6.18 -3.58 7.93
N ALA A 45 7.42 -4.04 7.84
CA ALA A 45 7.91 -5.24 8.50
C ALA A 45 7.92 -5.05 10.02
N ASP A 46 8.41 -3.91 10.50
CA ASP A 46 8.46 -3.60 11.93
C ASP A 46 7.05 -3.51 12.53
N ALA A 47 6.11 -2.90 11.80
CA ALA A 47 4.70 -2.86 12.18
C ALA A 47 4.07 -4.27 12.20
N ALA A 48 4.32 -5.09 11.18
CA ALA A 48 3.82 -6.46 11.13
C ALA A 48 4.40 -7.33 12.26
N GLY A 49 5.69 -7.18 12.57
CA GLY A 49 6.33 -7.88 13.69
C GLY A 49 5.68 -7.54 15.03
N LYS A 50 5.39 -6.24 15.26
CA LYS A 50 4.68 -5.79 16.48
C LYS A 50 3.25 -6.32 16.56
N VAL A 51 2.48 -6.27 15.47
CA VAL A 51 1.10 -6.77 15.43
C VAL A 51 1.05 -8.29 15.65
N LEU A 52 1.97 -9.04 15.04
CA LEU A 52 1.99 -10.50 15.12
C LEU A 52 2.71 -11.03 16.37
N GLY A 53 3.42 -10.18 17.11
CA GLY A 53 4.24 -10.59 18.24
C GLY A 53 5.42 -11.48 17.83
N VAL A 54 5.97 -11.27 16.62
CA VAL A 54 7.07 -12.07 16.07
C VAL A 54 8.30 -11.21 15.80
N GLN A 55 9.47 -11.81 15.91
CA GLN A 55 10.73 -11.20 15.54
C GLN A 55 11.54 -12.16 14.66
N PRO A 56 12.18 -11.67 13.59
CA PRO A 56 13.08 -12.49 12.80
C PRO A 56 14.27 -12.99 13.63
N ARG A 57 14.74 -14.19 13.30
CA ARG A 57 15.80 -14.88 14.06
C ARG A 57 17.20 -14.33 13.79
N ASP A 58 17.41 -13.83 12.58
CA ASP A 58 18.67 -13.35 12.05
C ASP A 58 18.44 -12.31 10.93
N GLU A 59 19.51 -11.73 10.40
CA GLU A 59 19.46 -10.72 9.35
C GLU A 59 18.83 -11.25 8.06
N GLU A 60 19.12 -12.50 7.69
CA GLU A 60 18.54 -13.13 6.52
C GLU A 60 17.02 -13.31 6.70
N GLY A 61 16.60 -13.72 7.88
CA GLY A 61 15.20 -13.80 8.30
C GLY A 61 14.52 -12.44 8.26
N GLN A 62 15.19 -11.37 8.69
CA GLN A 62 14.66 -10.00 8.61
C GLN A 62 14.44 -9.58 7.17
N ALA A 63 15.38 -9.86 6.27
CA ALA A 63 15.26 -9.54 4.85
C ALA A 63 14.11 -10.32 4.19
N ARG A 64 13.99 -11.62 4.49
CA ARG A 64 12.88 -12.47 4.01
C ARG A 64 11.53 -11.98 4.53
N PHE A 65 11.44 -11.69 5.83
CA PHE A 65 10.22 -11.20 6.47
C PHE A 65 9.79 -9.86 5.87
N SER A 66 10.74 -8.92 5.73
CA SER A 66 10.48 -7.62 5.12
C SER A 66 9.97 -7.75 3.68
N ASN A 67 10.57 -8.62 2.87
CA ASN A 67 10.09 -8.87 1.52
C ASN A 67 8.68 -9.47 1.49
N ILE A 68 8.40 -10.47 2.32
CA ILE A 68 7.08 -11.10 2.40
C ILE A 68 6.04 -10.05 2.80
N VAL A 69 6.30 -9.28 3.87
CA VAL A 69 5.38 -8.25 4.36
C VAL A 69 5.19 -7.17 3.31
N HIS A 70 6.24 -6.69 2.66
CA HIS A 70 6.16 -5.68 1.60
C HIS A 70 5.19 -6.09 0.49
N TRP A 71 5.36 -7.29 -0.06
CA TRP A 71 4.51 -7.78 -1.13
C TRP A 71 3.10 -8.12 -0.65
N ALA A 72 2.95 -8.79 0.49
CA ALA A 72 1.65 -9.18 1.02
C ALA A 72 0.80 -7.97 1.42
N TYR A 73 1.40 -7.01 2.14
CA TYR A 73 0.74 -5.80 2.62
C TYR A 73 0.39 -4.87 1.45
N GLY A 74 1.33 -4.61 0.54
CA GLY A 74 1.06 -3.78 -0.63
C GLY A 74 -0.01 -4.40 -1.55
N THR A 75 -0.01 -5.72 -1.72
CA THR A 75 -1.04 -6.41 -2.54
C THR A 75 -2.41 -6.37 -1.86
N SER A 76 -2.47 -6.59 -0.55
CA SER A 76 -3.74 -6.67 0.19
C SER A 76 -4.50 -5.35 0.20
N TRP A 77 -3.81 -4.21 0.20
CA TRP A 77 -4.45 -2.89 0.06
C TRP A 77 -5.27 -2.75 -1.23
N GLY A 78 -4.90 -3.48 -2.29
CA GLY A 78 -5.69 -3.55 -3.51
C GLY A 78 -7.11 -4.09 -3.31
N ALA A 79 -7.35 -4.93 -2.29
CA ALA A 79 -8.70 -5.39 -1.95
C ALA A 79 -9.62 -4.21 -1.61
N VAL A 80 -9.11 -3.15 -0.97
CA VAL A 80 -9.87 -1.93 -0.69
C VAL A 80 -10.36 -1.28 -1.99
N ARG A 81 -9.53 -1.26 -3.04
CA ARG A 81 -9.96 -0.76 -4.35
C ARG A 81 -11.13 -1.58 -4.92
N GLY A 82 -11.07 -2.90 -4.81
CA GLY A 82 -12.15 -3.79 -5.22
C GLY A 82 -13.45 -3.58 -4.42
N LEU A 83 -13.34 -3.40 -3.11
CA LEU A 83 -14.48 -3.11 -2.23
C LEU A 83 -15.10 -1.74 -2.53
N LEU A 84 -14.30 -0.72 -2.85
CA LEU A 84 -14.81 0.59 -3.28
C LEU A 84 -15.67 0.46 -4.53
N HIS A 85 -15.20 -0.29 -5.53
CA HIS A 85 -15.97 -0.57 -6.74
C HIS A 85 -17.27 -1.33 -6.43
N ALA A 86 -17.21 -2.39 -5.60
CA ALA A 86 -18.41 -3.12 -5.18
C ALA A 86 -19.42 -2.24 -4.42
N ALA A 87 -18.95 -1.17 -3.77
CA ALA A 87 -19.76 -0.15 -3.11
C ALA A 87 -20.23 0.99 -4.04
N GLY A 88 -19.96 0.92 -5.35
CA GLY A 88 -20.34 1.94 -6.34
C GLY A 88 -19.46 3.20 -6.31
N VAL A 89 -18.25 3.10 -5.76
CA VAL A 89 -17.25 4.17 -5.77
C VAL A 89 -16.23 3.86 -6.86
N ASP A 90 -16.21 4.68 -7.91
CA ASP A 90 -15.38 4.46 -9.10
C ASP A 90 -14.51 5.66 -9.50
N GLY A 91 -13.70 5.44 -10.53
CA GLY A 91 -12.90 6.48 -11.19
C GLY A 91 -11.95 7.20 -10.25
N GLY A 92 -11.80 8.51 -10.45
CA GLY A 92 -10.93 9.38 -9.64
C GLY A 92 -11.33 9.46 -8.17
N LYS A 93 -12.65 9.41 -7.87
CA LYS A 93 -13.17 9.41 -6.49
C LYS A 93 -12.65 8.20 -5.71
N ALA A 94 -12.74 7.01 -6.31
CA ALA A 94 -12.21 5.81 -5.70
C ALA A 94 -10.68 5.84 -5.54
N THR A 95 -9.96 6.49 -6.45
CA THR A 95 -8.49 6.66 -6.32
C THR A 95 -8.14 7.59 -5.15
N ALA A 96 -8.86 8.69 -4.98
CA ALA A 96 -8.67 9.61 -3.86
C ALA A 96 -8.99 8.95 -2.51
N VAL A 97 -10.10 8.21 -2.42
CA VAL A 97 -10.45 7.46 -1.21
C VAL A 97 -9.41 6.38 -0.92
N HIS A 98 -9.00 5.61 -1.94
CA HIS A 98 -7.98 4.58 -1.77
C HIS A 98 -6.65 5.16 -1.29
N PHE A 99 -6.19 6.26 -1.88
CA PHE A 99 -5.02 7.01 -1.41
C PHE A 99 -5.15 7.41 0.07
N ALA A 100 -6.26 8.06 0.43
CA ALA A 100 -6.51 8.50 1.80
C ALA A 100 -6.52 7.33 2.79
N THR A 101 -7.06 6.17 2.40
CA THR A 101 -7.09 4.98 3.25
C THR A 101 -5.69 4.40 3.47
N VAL A 102 -4.90 4.21 2.41
CA VAL A 102 -3.57 3.58 2.54
C VAL A 102 -2.61 4.53 3.27
N TRP A 103 -2.54 5.79 2.85
CA TRP A 103 -1.66 6.78 3.48
C TRP A 103 -2.12 7.12 4.90
N GLY A 104 -3.40 7.47 5.08
CA GLY A 104 -3.95 7.78 6.40
C GLY A 104 -3.84 6.60 7.38
N GLY A 105 -4.00 5.37 6.88
CA GLY A 105 -3.76 4.14 7.65
C GLY A 105 -2.32 4.06 8.16
N ALA A 106 -1.32 4.34 7.32
CA ALA A 106 0.08 4.40 7.74
C ALA A 106 0.32 5.50 8.78
N GLN A 107 -0.23 6.70 8.58
CA GLN A 107 -0.08 7.83 9.50
C GLN A 107 -0.71 7.59 10.88
N ALA A 108 -1.71 6.71 10.97
CA ALA A 108 -2.31 6.30 12.24
C ALA A 108 -1.59 5.09 12.87
N MET A 109 -1.31 4.06 12.07
CA MET A 109 -0.83 2.78 12.58
C MET A 109 0.65 2.83 13.00
N LEU A 110 1.51 3.50 12.22
CA LEU A 110 2.95 3.52 12.53
C LEU A 110 3.25 4.24 13.85
N PRO A 111 2.62 5.39 14.18
CA PRO A 111 2.77 6.00 15.50
C PRO A 111 2.12 5.20 16.62
N ALA A 112 0.94 4.61 16.39
CA ALA A 112 0.27 3.78 17.40
C ALA A 112 1.09 2.54 17.80
N LEU A 113 1.95 2.06 16.89
CA LEU A 113 2.87 0.95 17.12
C LEU A 113 4.27 1.41 17.51
N ASP A 114 4.55 2.71 17.73
CA ASP A 114 5.92 3.22 17.98
C ASP A 114 6.94 2.78 16.91
N VAL A 115 6.54 2.70 15.64
CA VAL A 115 7.43 2.40 14.49
C VAL A 115 7.96 3.68 13.87
N ALA A 116 7.14 4.73 13.84
CA ALA A 116 7.51 6.05 13.34
C ALA A 116 6.91 7.14 14.24
N PRO A 117 7.53 8.33 14.35
CA PRO A 117 6.92 9.44 15.07
C PRO A 117 5.64 9.91 14.36
N PRO A 118 4.71 10.56 15.09
CA PRO A 118 3.56 11.20 14.47
C PRO A 118 3.94 12.23 13.40
N PRO A 119 3.12 12.43 12.35
CA PRO A 119 3.49 13.23 11.18
C PRO A 119 3.90 14.67 11.51
N TRP A 120 3.28 15.32 12.50
CA TRP A 120 3.62 16.69 12.90
C TRP A 120 5.00 16.84 13.57
N LYS A 121 5.70 15.74 13.87
CA LYS A 121 7.09 15.75 14.34
C LYS A 121 8.10 15.53 13.21
N SER A 122 7.64 15.14 12.01
CA SER A 122 8.50 14.88 10.86
C SER A 122 8.72 16.15 10.04
N PRO A 123 9.88 16.29 9.38
CA PRO A 123 10.11 17.37 8.43
C PRO A 123 9.04 17.36 7.30
N PRO A 124 8.48 18.51 6.89
CA PRO A 124 7.43 18.56 5.87
C PRO A 124 7.79 17.87 4.54
N ASN A 125 9.07 17.90 4.17
CA ASN A 125 9.56 17.23 2.96
C ASN A 125 9.47 15.69 3.07
N GLU A 126 9.69 15.10 4.24
CA GLU A 126 9.54 13.64 4.42
C GLU A 126 8.07 13.23 4.30
N ILE A 127 7.16 14.02 4.88
CA ILE A 127 5.71 13.79 4.78
C ILE A 127 5.26 13.88 3.31
N ALA A 128 5.78 14.87 2.57
CA ALA A 128 5.45 15.04 1.16
C ALA A 128 5.96 13.88 0.29
N ILE A 129 7.17 13.39 0.55
CA ILE A 129 7.76 12.25 -0.17
C ILE A 129 6.99 10.96 0.15
N ASP A 130 6.65 10.73 1.41
CA ASP A 130 5.84 9.59 1.82
C ASP A 130 4.45 9.62 1.17
N ALA A 131 3.77 10.76 1.23
CA ALA A 131 2.49 10.96 0.55
C ALA A 131 2.60 10.76 -0.97
N PHE A 132 3.70 11.22 -1.59
CA PHE A 132 3.94 11.02 -3.02
C PHE A 132 4.03 9.54 -3.40
N HIS A 133 4.79 8.73 -2.66
CA HIS A 133 4.88 7.29 -2.92
C HIS A 133 3.52 6.57 -2.75
N HIS A 134 2.73 6.97 -1.76
CA HIS A 134 1.37 6.48 -1.58
C HIS A 134 0.42 6.92 -2.71
N ALA A 135 0.61 8.12 -3.26
CA ALA A 135 -0.13 8.58 -4.43
C ALA A 135 0.24 7.77 -5.68
N VAL A 136 1.53 7.48 -5.89
CA VAL A 136 2.00 6.58 -6.96
C VAL A 136 1.34 5.20 -6.84
N TYR A 137 1.34 4.62 -5.63
CA TYR A 137 0.64 3.36 -5.36
C TYR A 137 -0.84 3.44 -5.75
N ALA A 138 -1.59 4.40 -5.20
CA ALA A 138 -3.03 4.48 -5.38
C ALA A 138 -3.43 4.76 -6.84
N VAL A 139 -2.69 5.60 -7.55
CA VAL A 139 -2.91 5.89 -8.98
C VAL A 139 -2.62 4.66 -9.83
N ALA A 140 -1.47 4.00 -9.62
CA ALA A 140 -1.12 2.79 -10.38
C ALA A 140 -2.14 1.68 -10.16
N THR A 141 -2.59 1.45 -8.91
CA THR A 141 -3.67 0.51 -8.61
C THR A 141 -4.99 0.93 -9.28
N GLY A 142 -5.35 2.21 -9.25
CA GLY A 142 -6.56 2.71 -9.92
C GLY A 142 -6.54 2.48 -11.44
N VAL A 143 -5.41 2.73 -12.09
CA VAL A 143 -5.22 2.50 -13.54
C VAL A 143 -5.28 1.01 -13.88
N ALA A 144 -4.57 0.18 -13.13
CA ALA A 144 -4.57 -1.27 -13.33
C ALA A 144 -5.96 -1.87 -13.13
N PHE A 145 -6.68 -1.45 -12.09
CA PHE A 145 -8.05 -1.87 -11.83
C PHE A 145 -8.98 -1.48 -12.99
N ALA A 146 -8.90 -0.23 -13.45
CA ALA A 146 -9.72 0.23 -14.57
C ALA A 146 -9.40 -0.52 -15.88
N ALA A 147 -8.16 -0.96 -16.09
CA ALA A 147 -7.80 -1.81 -17.22
C ALA A 147 -8.44 -3.20 -17.13
N LEU A 148 -8.43 -3.82 -15.93
CA LEU A 148 -9.06 -5.12 -15.68
C LEU A 148 -10.59 -5.06 -15.84
N GLU A 149 -11.23 -3.97 -15.43
CA GLU A 149 -12.66 -3.76 -15.64
C GLU A 149 -13.00 -3.72 -17.14
N ARG A 150 -12.25 -2.94 -17.92
CA ARG A 150 -12.44 -2.84 -19.37
C ARG A 150 -12.21 -4.15 -20.12
N SER A 151 -11.30 -5.00 -19.66
CA SER A 151 -11.02 -6.29 -20.30
C SER A 151 -12.01 -7.40 -19.93
N SER A 152 -12.83 -7.18 -18.91
CA SER A 152 -13.81 -8.15 -18.41
C SER A 152 -15.26 -7.81 -18.80
N SER A 153 -15.44 -6.72 -19.55
CA SER A 153 -16.73 -6.20 -20.01
C SER A 153 -17.08 -6.68 -21.42
#